data_AF-A0A4Q5QBR9-F1
#
_entry.id   AF-A0A4Q5QBR9-F1
#
_cell.length_a   1.000
_cell.length_b   1.000
_cell.length_c   1.000
_cell.angle_alpha   90.00
_cell.angle_beta   90.00
_cell.angle_gamma   90.00
#
_symmetry.space_group_name_H-M   'P 1'
#
loop_
_entity.id
_entity.type
_entity.pdbx_description
1 polymer ?
#
loop_
_entity_poly.entity_id
_entity_poly.type
_entity_poly.pdbx_seq_one_letter_code
_entity_poly.pdbx_strand_id
1 'polypeptide(L)'
;GDDPIVRGRRHLRHRRLVRAGGGISIDAGGRSVRLRGRAGLQQRVCHRSWSGSRPILKAYPNEPGVIAGNDFPTFWRSGVRYGVNICNDANHPGAAQRIADQDARLILYPLNNMLRSKTADRWRKKSLANLIDRARQTGCWVASADVTGASGNLISWGCTAIVTPEGSVVARVPELNEGVAVHEIPAS
;
A
#
# COMPACT_ATOMS: atom_id res chain seq x y z
N GLY A 1 33.72 -1.53 52.88
CA GLY A 1 33.79 -0.10 52.55
C GLY A 1 32.91 0.09 51.34
N ASP A 2 31.75 0.69 51.55
CA ASP A 2 30.63 0.81 50.61
C ASP A 2 30.76 1.99 49.63
N ASP A 3 30.28 1.74 48.39
CA ASP A 3 29.62 2.59 47.36
C ASP A 3 30.31 3.87 46.80
N PRO A 4 29.93 4.44 45.61
CA PRO A 4 28.65 4.27 44.86
C PRO A 4 28.66 4.16 43.30
N ILE A 5 27.57 3.57 42.77
CA ILE A 5 26.75 3.87 41.55
C ILE A 5 27.43 4.47 40.28
N VAL A 6 27.34 3.78 39.12
CA VAL A 6 26.89 4.35 37.80
C VAL A 6 26.34 3.24 36.86
N ARG A 7 25.24 3.60 36.16
CA ARG A 7 24.44 2.87 35.16
C ARG A 7 25.21 2.36 33.93
N GLY A 8 24.77 1.22 33.37
CA GLY A 8 25.11 0.79 32.01
C GLY A 8 24.05 -0.13 31.39
N ARG A 9 23.19 0.41 30.53
CA ARG A 9 22.18 -0.34 29.75
C ARG A 9 22.78 -0.88 28.44
N ARG A 10 22.45 -2.15 28.17
CA ARG A 10 22.18 -2.79 26.86
C ARG A 10 23.29 -2.80 25.82
N HIS A 11 23.67 -4.01 25.37
CA HIS A 11 23.89 -4.31 23.96
C HIS A 11 23.43 -5.75 23.65
N LEU A 12 22.13 -5.93 23.40
CA LEU A 12 21.63 -7.11 22.70
C LEU A 12 21.57 -6.78 21.20
N ARG A 13 22.49 -7.39 20.46
CA ARG A 13 22.62 -7.33 19.01
C ARG A 13 21.37 -7.96 18.36
N HIS A 14 20.38 -7.15 18.02
CA HIS A 14 19.29 -7.61 17.17
C HIS A 14 19.79 -7.70 15.72
N ARG A 15 19.94 -8.93 15.25
CA ARG A 15 20.09 -9.28 13.83
C ARG A 15 19.02 -8.53 13.03
N ARG A 16 19.45 -7.56 12.20
CA ARG A 16 18.59 -6.87 11.23
C ARG A 16 18.10 -7.91 10.22
N LEU A 17 16.86 -8.34 10.38
CA LEU A 17 16.14 -9.03 9.31
C LEU A 17 15.90 -8.03 8.18
N VAL A 18 16.45 -8.31 7.00
CA VAL A 18 16.29 -7.50 5.79
C VAL A 18 14.80 -7.48 5.40
N ARG A 19 14.17 -6.30 5.46
CA ARG A 19 12.78 -6.06 4.98
C ARG A 19 12.78 -5.94 3.46
N ALA A 20 12.27 -6.96 2.76
CA ALA A 20 11.97 -6.90 1.34
C ALA A 20 10.44 -6.88 1.12
N GLY A 21 9.95 -5.82 0.46
CA GLY A 21 8.54 -5.62 0.12
C GLY A 21 8.26 -4.15 -0.21
N GLY A 22 7.41 -3.91 -1.22
CA GLY A 22 6.89 -2.57 -1.50
C GLY A 22 6.11 -2.04 -0.28
N GLY A 23 6.21 -0.74 0.00
CA GLY A 23 5.69 -0.16 1.23
C GLY A 23 5.07 1.21 1.01
N ILE A 24 3.90 1.44 1.60
CA ILE A 24 3.24 2.73 1.63
C ILE A 24 3.50 3.37 2.99
N SER A 25 3.97 4.62 2.99
CA SER A 25 4.13 5.41 4.20
C SER A 25 3.53 6.79 4.01
N ILE A 26 2.73 7.22 4.99
CA ILE A 26 2.28 8.61 5.13
C ILE A 26 3.21 9.27 6.16
N ASP A 27 3.76 10.44 5.84
CA ASP A 27 4.69 11.14 6.74
C ASP A 27 3.95 11.83 7.92
N ALA A 28 4.67 12.10 9.02
CA ALA A 28 4.16 12.74 10.23
C ALA A 28 3.59 14.15 9.97
N GLY A 29 4.12 14.87 8.98
CA GLY A 29 3.62 16.18 8.56
C GLY A 29 2.34 16.16 7.70
N GLY A 30 1.83 14.97 7.33
CA GLY A 30 0.53 14.78 6.67
C GLY A 30 0.41 15.13 5.21
N ARG A 31 1.39 15.83 4.66
CA ARG A 31 1.27 16.37 3.32
C ARG A 31 1.69 15.37 2.27
N SER A 32 2.63 14.45 2.53
CA SER A 32 3.18 13.56 1.50
C SER A 32 2.87 12.08 1.73
N VAL A 33 2.40 11.42 0.66
CA VAL A 33 2.35 9.95 0.57
C VAL A 33 3.63 9.49 -0.13
N ARG A 34 4.39 8.61 0.50
CA ARG A 34 5.59 7.99 -0.08
C ARG A 34 5.33 6.51 -0.33
N LEU A 35 5.41 6.11 -1.60
CA LEU A 35 5.23 4.74 -2.06
C LEU A 35 6.58 4.16 -2.48
N ARG A 36 7.05 3.07 -1.88
CA ARG A 36 8.23 2.34 -2.38
C ARG A 36 7.79 1.09 -3.13
N GLY A 37 8.15 0.96 -4.41
CA GLY A 37 8.15 -0.32 -5.12
C GLY A 37 9.47 -1.07 -4.89
N ARG A 38 9.43 -2.38 -4.64
CA ARG A 38 10.62 -3.25 -4.53
C ARG A 38 10.28 -4.66 -5.04
N ALA A 39 11.30 -5.42 -5.47
CA ALA A 39 11.16 -6.86 -5.72
C ALA A 39 10.83 -7.64 -4.41
N GLY A 40 9.83 -8.54 -4.44
CA GLY A 40 9.49 -9.44 -3.32
C GLY A 40 8.03 -9.92 -3.27
N LEU A 41 7.76 -11.06 -2.63
CA LEU A 41 6.48 -11.80 -2.76
C LEU A 41 5.42 -11.51 -1.68
N GLN A 42 5.70 -10.65 -0.69
CA GLN A 42 4.83 -10.50 0.48
C GLN A 42 4.54 -9.04 0.81
N GLN A 43 3.25 -8.71 0.94
CA GLN A 43 2.80 -7.37 1.30
C GLN A 43 2.42 -7.31 2.77
N ARG A 44 3.02 -6.39 3.51
CA ARG A 44 2.55 -5.96 4.83
C ARG A 44 2.51 -4.45 4.87
N VAL A 45 1.33 -3.88 5.08
CA VAL A 45 1.20 -2.47 5.45
C VAL A 45 1.54 -2.36 6.93
N CYS A 46 2.75 -1.91 7.26
CA CYS A 46 3.14 -1.64 8.64
C CYS A 46 3.01 -0.15 8.93
N HIS A 47 1.91 0.26 9.59
CA HIS A 47 1.84 1.58 10.21
C HIS A 47 2.70 1.57 11.50
N ARG A 48 3.44 2.65 11.80
CA ARG A 48 4.39 2.65 12.93
C ARG A 48 3.69 2.68 14.30
N SER A 49 2.39 3.00 14.36
CA SER A 49 1.54 2.85 15.55
C SER A 49 0.80 1.50 15.61
N TRP A 50 1.03 0.59 14.66
CA TRP A 50 0.35 -0.71 14.54
C TRP A 50 1.11 -1.83 15.26
N SER A 51 1.63 -1.56 16.45
CA SER A 51 2.10 -2.63 17.35
C SER A 51 0.89 -3.17 18.13
N GLY A 52 0.23 -4.22 17.61
CA GLY A 52 -0.83 -4.95 18.34
C GLY A 52 -2.18 -5.10 17.63
N SER A 53 -2.39 -4.49 16.46
CA SER A 53 -3.66 -4.54 15.72
C SER A 53 -3.82 -5.83 14.90
N ARG A 54 -5.07 -6.31 14.73
CA ARG A 54 -5.41 -7.42 13.82
C ARG A 54 -5.00 -7.08 12.38
N PRO A 55 -4.50 -8.04 11.57
CA PRO A 55 -4.15 -7.80 10.17
C PRO A 55 -5.37 -7.35 9.35
N ILE A 56 -5.17 -6.42 8.41
CA ILE A 56 -6.17 -6.12 7.37
C ILE A 56 -6.21 -7.31 6.43
N LEU A 57 -7.40 -7.87 6.23
CA LEU A 57 -7.63 -8.98 5.30
C LEU A 57 -8.22 -8.47 4.00
N LYS A 58 -7.80 -9.08 2.89
CA LYS A 58 -8.29 -8.77 1.55
C LYS A 58 -9.76 -9.17 1.44
N ALA A 59 -10.63 -8.27 1.02
CA ALA A 59 -12.07 -8.54 0.97
C ALA A 59 -12.44 -9.48 -0.18
N TYR A 60 -11.71 -9.38 -1.30
CA TYR A 60 -11.92 -10.18 -2.50
C TYR A 60 -10.64 -10.92 -2.85
N PRO A 61 -10.24 -11.97 -2.10
CA PRO A 61 -9.08 -12.77 -2.45
C PRO A 61 -9.34 -13.55 -3.75
N ASN A 62 -8.31 -13.64 -4.56
CA ASN A 62 -8.30 -14.46 -5.79
C ASN A 62 -7.19 -15.53 -5.74
N GLU A 63 -6.52 -15.63 -4.59
CA GLU A 63 -5.51 -16.60 -4.26
C GLU A 63 -6.14 -17.83 -3.59
N PRO A 64 -5.79 -19.07 -4.00
CA PRO A 64 -6.31 -20.27 -3.37
C PRO A 64 -5.99 -20.32 -1.86
N GLY A 65 -6.98 -20.70 -1.04
CA GLY A 65 -6.81 -20.88 0.40
C GLY A 65 -6.75 -19.60 1.23
N VAL A 66 -6.93 -18.42 0.62
CA VAL A 66 -7.02 -17.15 1.36
C VAL A 66 -8.47 -16.89 1.76
N ILE A 67 -8.70 -16.71 3.06
CA ILE A 67 -10.01 -16.37 3.63
C ILE A 67 -10.29 -14.89 3.40
N ALA A 68 -11.48 -14.58 2.89
CA ALA A 68 -11.93 -13.22 2.67
C ALA A 68 -12.09 -12.45 3.99
N GLY A 69 -11.60 -11.22 4.02
CA GLY A 69 -11.93 -10.24 5.04
C GLY A 69 -13.30 -9.60 4.79
N ASN A 70 -13.89 -9.01 5.82
CA ASN A 70 -15.08 -8.16 5.69
C ASN A 70 -14.89 -6.79 6.39
N ASP A 71 -13.69 -6.53 6.89
CA ASP A 71 -13.35 -5.29 7.57
C ASP A 71 -12.79 -4.29 6.56
N PHE A 72 -13.28 -3.05 6.63
CA PHE A 72 -12.82 -1.93 5.80
C PHE A 72 -12.29 -0.81 6.70
N PRO A 73 -11.21 -1.03 7.48
CA PRO A 73 -10.80 -0.07 8.49
C PRO A 73 -10.27 1.21 7.86
N THR A 74 -10.65 2.34 8.45
CA THR A 74 -10.06 3.65 8.17
C THR A 74 -9.20 4.13 9.33
N PHE A 75 -8.28 5.03 9.02
CA PHE A 75 -7.30 5.57 9.94
C PHE A 75 -7.23 7.07 9.76
N TRP A 76 -7.00 7.79 10.84
CA TRP A 76 -6.75 9.23 10.80
C TRP A 76 -5.26 9.49 10.93
N ARG A 77 -4.71 10.28 10.01
CA ARG A 77 -3.35 10.80 10.16
C ARG A 77 -3.22 12.15 9.50
N SER A 78 -2.76 13.10 10.29
CA SER A 78 -2.33 14.42 9.83
C SER A 78 -3.37 15.13 8.93
N GLY A 79 -4.63 15.14 9.36
CA GLY A 79 -5.73 15.83 8.68
C GLY A 79 -6.43 15.04 7.58
N VAL A 80 -6.02 13.80 7.34
CA VAL A 80 -6.58 12.94 6.29
C VAL A 80 -7.05 11.62 6.89
N ARG A 81 -8.32 11.27 6.63
CA ARG A 81 -8.82 9.91 6.82
C ARG A 81 -8.46 9.07 5.61
N TYR A 82 -7.84 7.92 5.84
CA TYR A 82 -7.47 7.01 4.78
C TYR A 82 -7.86 5.57 5.11
N GLY A 83 -8.12 4.78 4.08
CA GLY A 83 -8.36 3.35 4.21
C GLY A 83 -7.41 2.51 3.36
N VAL A 84 -7.51 1.19 3.49
CA VAL A 84 -6.67 0.25 2.75
C VAL A 84 -7.56 -0.80 2.10
N ASN A 85 -7.40 -0.97 0.78
CA ASN A 85 -7.90 -2.11 0.03
C ASN A 85 -6.72 -2.84 -0.59
N ILE A 86 -6.79 -4.17 -0.73
CA ILE A 86 -5.62 -4.98 -1.10
C ILE A 86 -5.80 -5.56 -2.50
N CYS A 87 -4.89 -5.20 -3.41
CA CYS A 87 -4.73 -5.78 -4.74
C CYS A 87 -6.06 -5.99 -5.50
N ASN A 88 -6.56 -7.24 -5.56
CA ASN A 88 -7.78 -7.61 -6.29
C ASN A 88 -9.03 -6.85 -5.81
N ASP A 89 -9.04 -6.29 -4.60
CA ASP A 89 -10.11 -5.41 -4.12
C ASP A 89 -10.37 -4.23 -5.08
N ALA A 90 -9.34 -3.74 -5.80
CA ALA A 90 -9.47 -2.67 -6.79
C ALA A 90 -10.42 -3.03 -7.95
N ASN A 91 -10.66 -4.32 -8.18
CA ASN A 91 -11.57 -4.83 -9.21
C ASN A 91 -13.03 -4.80 -8.75
N HIS A 92 -13.29 -4.51 -7.48
CA HIS A 92 -14.61 -4.59 -6.86
C HIS A 92 -15.04 -3.20 -6.38
N PRO A 93 -15.92 -2.52 -7.12
CA PRO A 93 -16.29 -1.15 -6.82
C PRO A 93 -16.81 -0.90 -5.40
N GLY A 94 -17.57 -1.86 -4.86
CA GLY A 94 -18.09 -1.80 -3.50
C GLY A 94 -16.99 -1.79 -2.44
N ALA A 95 -15.82 -2.40 -2.68
CA ALA A 95 -14.72 -2.43 -1.72
C ALA A 95 -14.20 -1.02 -1.42
N ALA A 96 -13.98 -0.23 -2.48
CA ALA A 96 -13.54 1.16 -2.36
C ALA A 96 -14.64 2.04 -1.77
N GLN A 97 -15.91 1.80 -2.15
CA GLN A 97 -17.04 2.57 -1.63
C GLN A 97 -17.16 2.43 -0.12
N ARG A 98 -16.99 1.22 0.43
CA ARG A 98 -17.06 0.97 1.88
C ARG A 98 -16.01 1.75 2.67
N ILE A 99 -14.87 2.07 2.07
CA ILE A 99 -13.87 2.95 2.66
C ILE A 99 -14.31 4.42 2.54
N ALA A 100 -14.80 4.82 1.38
CA ALA A 100 -15.25 6.19 1.11
C ALA A 100 -16.44 6.61 2.00
N ASP A 101 -17.40 5.71 2.23
CA ASP A 101 -18.58 5.91 3.07
C ASP A 101 -18.23 6.22 4.54
N GLN A 102 -16.98 5.99 4.93
CA GLN A 102 -16.43 6.37 6.23
C GLN A 102 -15.67 7.69 6.14
N ASP A 103 -16.05 8.65 5.29
CA ASP A 103 -15.38 9.94 5.08
C ASP A 103 -13.89 9.85 4.71
N ALA A 104 -13.45 8.74 4.14
CA ALA A 104 -12.08 8.61 3.68
C ALA A 104 -11.81 9.55 2.50
N ARG A 105 -10.66 10.22 2.49
CA ARG A 105 -10.20 11.07 1.39
C ARG A 105 -9.07 10.42 0.59
N LEU A 106 -8.53 9.30 1.08
CA LEU A 106 -7.44 8.55 0.48
C LEU A 106 -7.67 7.04 0.63
N ILE A 107 -7.49 6.29 -0.46
CA ILE A 107 -7.48 4.83 -0.45
C ILE A 107 -6.12 4.34 -0.88
N LEU A 108 -5.51 3.51 -0.04
CA LEU A 108 -4.21 2.90 -0.29
C LEU A 108 -4.39 1.50 -0.88
N TYR A 109 -3.66 1.21 -1.95
CA TYR A 109 -3.66 -0.09 -2.63
C TYR A 109 -2.25 -0.71 -2.65
N PRO A 110 -1.91 -1.56 -1.67
CA PRO A 110 -0.83 -2.51 -1.84
C PRO A 110 -1.20 -3.49 -2.95
N LEU A 111 -0.37 -3.57 -3.99
CA LEU A 111 -0.57 -4.44 -5.15
C LEU A 111 0.55 -5.48 -5.27
N ASN A 112 0.21 -6.71 -5.60
CA ASN A 112 1.19 -7.71 -6.00
C ASN A 112 0.79 -8.29 -7.36
N ASN A 113 1.21 -7.63 -8.44
CA ASN A 113 0.96 -8.09 -9.80
C ASN A 113 2.07 -9.01 -10.33
N MET A 114 2.79 -9.72 -9.46
CA MET A 114 3.74 -10.76 -9.87
C MET A 114 2.98 -11.97 -10.43
N LEU A 115 2.74 -11.96 -11.74
CA LEU A 115 1.81 -12.85 -12.43
C LEU A 115 2.50 -13.56 -13.59
N ARG A 116 1.94 -14.67 -14.08
CA ARG A 116 2.41 -15.29 -15.33
C ARG A 116 2.29 -14.29 -16.48
N SER A 117 3.28 -14.25 -17.37
CA SER A 117 3.42 -13.24 -18.44
C SER A 117 2.10 -12.89 -19.16
N LYS A 118 1.40 -13.87 -19.73
CA LYS A 118 0.11 -13.62 -20.43
C LYS A 118 -0.94 -12.92 -19.55
N THR A 119 -0.98 -13.27 -18.27
CA THR A 119 -1.89 -12.66 -17.29
C THR A 119 -1.40 -11.27 -16.89
N ALA A 120 -0.09 -11.10 -16.68
CA ALA A 120 0.52 -9.80 -16.38
C ALA A 120 0.25 -8.77 -17.49
N ASP A 121 0.35 -9.17 -18.76
CA ASP A 121 0.10 -8.28 -19.90
C ASP A 121 -1.36 -7.80 -19.95
N ARG A 122 -2.31 -8.69 -19.66
CA ARG A 122 -3.73 -8.32 -19.56
C ARG A 122 -3.97 -7.32 -18.42
N TRP A 123 -3.28 -7.49 -17.29
CA TRP A 123 -3.45 -6.63 -16.11
C TRP A 123 -2.65 -5.33 -16.17
N ARG A 124 -1.61 -5.23 -17.02
CA ARG A 124 -0.73 -4.06 -17.15
C ARG A 124 -1.51 -2.74 -17.28
N LYS A 125 -2.46 -2.67 -18.21
CA LYS A 125 -3.31 -1.48 -18.40
C LYS A 125 -4.53 -1.49 -17.46
N LYS A 126 -5.11 -2.67 -17.23
CA LYS A 126 -6.34 -2.82 -16.45
C LYS A 126 -6.17 -2.42 -14.98
N SER A 127 -5.04 -2.75 -14.36
CA SER A 127 -4.77 -2.38 -12.97
C SER A 127 -4.79 -0.87 -12.77
N LEU A 128 -4.14 -0.11 -13.66
CA LEU A 128 -4.16 1.36 -13.58
C LEU A 128 -5.56 1.92 -13.87
N ALA A 129 -6.26 1.39 -14.88
CA ALA A 129 -7.63 1.80 -15.20
C ALA A 129 -8.56 1.63 -14.00
N ASN A 130 -8.47 0.49 -13.31
CA ASN A 130 -9.28 0.24 -12.14
C ASN A 130 -8.99 1.25 -11.02
N LEU A 131 -7.71 1.57 -10.75
CA LEU A 131 -7.36 2.59 -9.75
C LEU A 131 -7.93 3.97 -10.09
N ILE A 132 -7.91 4.35 -11.38
CA ILE A 132 -8.52 5.59 -11.88
C ILE A 132 -10.03 5.57 -11.67
N ASP A 133 -10.70 4.46 -11.99
CA ASP A 133 -12.14 4.30 -11.79
C ASP A 133 -12.49 4.32 -10.30
N ARG A 134 -11.65 3.77 -9.41
CA ARG A 134 -11.86 3.85 -7.96
C ARG A 134 -11.77 5.29 -7.48
N ALA A 135 -10.77 6.05 -7.93
CA ALA A 135 -10.61 7.45 -7.54
C ALA A 135 -11.83 8.30 -7.96
N ARG A 136 -12.24 8.18 -9.22
CA ARG A 136 -13.41 8.88 -9.78
C ARG A 136 -14.70 8.51 -9.07
N GLN A 137 -14.92 7.22 -8.83
CA GLN A 137 -16.14 6.77 -8.18
C GLN A 137 -16.25 7.31 -6.76
N THR A 138 -15.18 7.21 -5.98
CA THR A 138 -15.26 7.51 -4.55
C THR A 138 -15.00 8.98 -4.21
N GLY A 139 -14.49 9.77 -5.17
CA GLY A 139 -13.98 11.10 -4.89
C GLY A 139 -12.75 11.10 -3.95
N CYS A 140 -12.13 9.93 -3.77
CA CYS A 140 -10.92 9.80 -2.96
C CYS A 140 -9.69 9.91 -3.84
N TRP A 141 -8.60 10.39 -3.25
CA TRP A 141 -7.28 10.09 -3.76
C TRP A 141 -7.04 8.59 -3.73
N VAL A 142 -6.30 8.08 -4.71
CA VAL A 142 -5.87 6.68 -4.74
C VAL A 142 -4.35 6.63 -4.85
N ALA A 143 -3.71 5.86 -3.97
CA ALA A 143 -2.27 5.65 -3.99
C ALA A 143 -1.94 4.16 -3.95
N SER A 144 -1.21 3.68 -4.94
CA SER A 144 -0.84 2.27 -5.08
C SER A 144 0.65 2.05 -4.95
N ALA A 145 1.04 0.93 -4.34
CA ALA A 145 2.42 0.45 -4.35
C ALA A 145 2.46 -0.99 -4.82
N ASP A 146 3.14 -1.22 -5.94
CA ASP A 146 3.28 -2.54 -6.56
C ASP A 146 4.71 -3.04 -6.49
N VAL A 147 4.85 -4.35 -6.64
CA VAL A 147 6.11 -5.01 -6.96
C VAL A 147 6.40 -4.84 -8.46
N THR A 148 7.66 -5.00 -8.86
CA THR A 148 8.08 -4.82 -10.26
C THR A 148 9.22 -5.77 -10.61
N GLY A 149 9.40 -6.06 -11.89
CA GLY A 149 10.44 -6.96 -12.41
C GLY A 149 9.97 -8.41 -12.54
N ALA A 150 10.92 -9.34 -12.66
CA ALA A 150 10.66 -10.76 -12.90
C ALA A 150 11.08 -11.64 -11.71
N SER A 151 10.35 -12.73 -11.50
CA SER A 151 10.68 -13.78 -10.52
C SER A 151 10.27 -15.13 -11.05
N GLY A 152 11.25 -15.97 -11.42
CA GLY A 152 10.97 -17.24 -12.10
C GLY A 152 10.21 -17.02 -13.41
N ASN A 153 9.05 -17.66 -13.55
CA ASN A 153 8.16 -17.51 -14.71
C ASN A 153 7.10 -16.39 -14.53
N LEU A 154 7.25 -15.56 -13.51
CA LEU A 154 6.35 -14.45 -13.19
C LEU A 154 7.00 -13.12 -13.55
N ILE A 155 6.16 -12.14 -13.90
CA ILE A 155 6.54 -10.76 -14.16
C ILE A 155 5.49 -9.82 -13.57
N SER A 156 5.94 -8.70 -13.03
CA SER A 156 5.12 -7.55 -12.74
C SER A 156 5.66 -6.34 -13.50
N TRP A 157 4.81 -5.72 -14.31
CA TRP A 157 5.11 -4.45 -14.96
C TRP A 157 5.18 -3.28 -13.96
N GLY A 158 4.66 -3.47 -12.75
CA GLY A 158 4.51 -2.42 -11.76
C GLY A 158 3.30 -1.53 -12.03
N CYS A 159 2.67 -1.07 -10.95
CA CYS A 159 1.51 -0.19 -10.97
C CYS A 159 1.55 0.76 -9.77
N THR A 160 2.75 1.26 -9.43
CA THR A 160 2.94 2.25 -8.36
C THR A 160 2.60 3.64 -8.89
N ALA A 161 1.48 4.21 -8.42
CA ALA A 161 0.96 5.48 -8.89
C ALA A 161 0.16 6.23 -7.81
N ILE A 162 -0.02 7.53 -8.02
CA ILE A 162 -0.91 8.40 -7.25
C ILE A 162 -1.90 9.01 -8.23
N VAL A 163 -3.18 8.89 -7.91
CA VAL A 163 -4.31 9.32 -8.73
C VAL A 163 -5.18 10.30 -7.94
N THR A 164 -5.54 11.42 -8.58
CA THR A 164 -6.45 12.43 -8.00
C THR A 164 -7.90 11.92 -7.99
N PRO A 165 -8.80 12.53 -7.19
CA PRO A 165 -10.23 12.23 -7.21
C PRO A 165 -10.89 12.31 -8.60
N GLU A 166 -10.38 13.17 -9.49
CA GLU A 166 -10.89 13.32 -10.86
C GLU A 166 -10.37 12.22 -11.81
N GLY A 167 -9.46 11.38 -11.33
CA GLY A 167 -8.84 10.28 -12.07
C GLY A 167 -7.55 10.64 -12.80
N SER A 168 -6.92 11.78 -12.49
CA SER A 168 -5.65 12.18 -13.09
C SER A 168 -4.47 11.49 -12.40
N VAL A 169 -3.52 10.92 -13.16
CA VAL A 169 -2.30 10.32 -12.59
C VAL A 169 -1.24 11.41 -12.42
N VAL A 170 -0.95 11.77 -11.17
CA VAL A 170 -0.03 12.89 -10.83
C VAL A 170 1.38 12.44 -10.46
N ALA A 171 1.55 11.16 -10.14
CA ALA A 171 2.86 10.55 -9.97
C ALA A 171 2.80 9.07 -10.36
N ARG A 172 3.81 8.56 -11.06
CA ARG A 172 3.90 7.15 -11.46
C ARG A 172 5.36 6.72 -11.55
N VAL A 173 5.66 5.56 -10.99
CA VAL A 173 6.97 4.91 -11.23
C VAL A 173 6.94 4.24 -12.60
N PRO A 174 7.96 4.43 -13.46
CA PRO A 174 8.03 3.76 -14.75
C PRO A 174 7.93 2.24 -14.62
N GLU A 175 7.33 1.60 -15.62
CA GLU A 175 7.17 0.15 -15.62
C GLU A 175 8.53 -0.56 -15.60
N LEU A 176 8.58 -1.73 -14.95
CA LEU A 176 9.81 -2.51 -14.74
C LEU A 176 10.93 -1.80 -13.96
N ASN A 177 10.66 -0.62 -13.37
CA ASN A 177 11.64 0.11 -12.57
C ASN A 177 11.24 0.09 -11.10
N GLU A 178 12.23 -0.11 -10.22
CA GLU A 178 12.07 0.24 -8.82
C GLU A 178 12.05 1.75 -8.67
N GLY A 179 11.28 2.26 -7.72
CA GLY A 179 11.16 3.70 -7.56
C GLY A 179 10.23 4.12 -6.45
N VAL A 180 10.10 5.44 -6.31
CA VAL A 180 9.25 6.07 -5.32
C VAL A 180 8.38 7.12 -5.98
N ALA A 181 7.07 7.00 -5.82
CA ALA A 181 6.11 8.06 -6.14
C ALA A 181 5.82 8.86 -4.86
N VAL A 182 5.87 10.18 -4.98
CA VAL A 182 5.55 11.13 -3.91
C VAL A 182 4.68 12.24 -4.47
N HIS A 183 3.62 12.58 -3.73
CA HIS A 183 2.79 13.73 -4.05
C HIS A 183 2.24 14.35 -2.76
N GLU A 184 1.91 15.63 -2.84
CA GLU A 184 1.24 16.33 -1.75
C GLU A 184 -0.28 16.20 -1.86
N ILE A 185 -0.95 15.82 -0.77
CA ILE A 185 -2.41 15.68 -0.74
C ILE A 185 -2.99 16.81 0.13
N PRO A 186 -4.01 17.55 -0.34
CA PRO A 186 -4.68 18.56 0.46
C PRO A 186 -5.22 17.97 1.77
N ALA A 187 -4.96 18.66 2.88
CA ALA A 187 -5.62 18.35 4.14
C ALA A 187 -7.10 18.76 4.07
N SER A 188 -7.91 18.14 4.91
CA SER A 188 -9.32 18.53 5.09
C SER A 188 -9.43 19.81 5.90
#